data_AF-W4VL34-F1
#
_entry.id   AF-W4VL34-F1
#
_cell.length_a   1.000
_cell.length_b   1.000
_cell.length_c   1.000
_cell.angle_alpha   90.00
_cell.angle_beta   90.00
_cell.angle_gamma   90.00
#
_symmetry.space_group_name_H-M   'P 1'
#
loop_
_entity.id
_entity.type
_entity.pdbx_description
1 polymer ?
#
loop_
_entity_poly.entity_id
_entity_poly.type
_entity_poly.pdbx_seq_one_letter_code
_entity_poly.pdbx_strand_id
1 'polypeptide(L)'
;MQYLHSQDATPWPENAPKDPEHYLWDFHFGGEPIFAFGNAPAYKQRKTRNLGHSLIIGFQPRKIFRGLEGTEKGGIMSREKVRARVEKWDHLPKHPDISHFGDPTHNEWKQFFIGDDSKPIKGTCPFHHKGK
;
A
#
# COMPACT_ATOMS: atom_id res chain seq x y z
N MET A 1 0.44 -1.98 -12.46
CA MET A 1 -0.42 -0.80 -12.22
C MET A 1 -0.51 0.11 -13.42
N GLN A 2 0.61 0.62 -13.98
CA GLN A 2 0.54 1.51 -15.16
C GLN A 2 -0.30 0.92 -16.30
N TYR A 3 -0.08 -0.35 -16.66
CA TYR A 3 -0.88 -1.05 -17.65
C TYR A 3 -2.38 -1.07 -17.31
N LEU A 4 -2.72 -1.38 -16.06
CA LEU A 4 -4.12 -1.41 -15.60
C LEU A 4 -4.76 -0.03 -15.74
N HIS A 5 -4.07 1.04 -15.32
CA HIS A 5 -4.56 2.40 -15.54
C HIS A 5 -4.76 2.67 -17.02
N SER A 6 -3.76 2.36 -17.87
CA SER A 6 -3.79 2.48 -19.33
C SER A 6 -5.00 1.79 -19.97
N GLN A 7 -5.39 0.63 -19.47
CA GLN A 7 -6.47 -0.20 -20.03
C GLN A 7 -7.81 -0.05 -19.32
N ASP A 8 -7.88 0.69 -18.21
CA ASP A 8 -9.14 0.88 -17.49
C ASP A 8 -10.15 1.62 -18.37
N ALA A 9 -11.31 1.01 -18.54
CA ALA A 9 -12.44 1.56 -19.28
C ALA A 9 -13.24 2.56 -18.42
N THR A 10 -13.16 2.43 -17.10
CA THR A 10 -13.82 3.35 -16.18
C THR A 10 -12.94 4.59 -15.96
N PRO A 11 -13.48 5.81 -16.08
CA PRO A 11 -12.74 7.03 -15.78
C PRO A 11 -12.24 7.05 -14.33
N TRP A 12 -11.11 7.73 -14.11
CA TRP A 12 -10.64 8.03 -12.76
C TRP A 12 -11.67 8.90 -12.03
N PRO A 13 -12.03 8.63 -10.76
CA PRO A 13 -13.03 9.41 -10.05
C PRO A 13 -12.66 10.90 -9.93
N GLU A 14 -13.63 11.79 -10.16
CA GLU A 14 -13.40 13.24 -10.21
C GLU A 14 -12.84 13.81 -8.90
N ASN A 15 -13.27 13.26 -7.75
CA ASN A 15 -12.88 13.71 -6.42
C ASN A 15 -11.60 13.04 -5.90
N ALA A 16 -10.98 12.12 -6.66
CA ALA A 16 -9.78 11.43 -6.26
C ALA A 16 -8.52 12.14 -6.80
N PRO A 17 -7.50 12.41 -5.97
CA PRO A 17 -6.24 12.97 -6.44
C PRO A 17 -5.63 12.14 -7.57
N LYS A 18 -5.06 12.80 -8.57
CA LYS A 18 -4.35 12.15 -9.69
C LYS A 18 -2.84 12.07 -9.47
N ASP A 19 -2.34 12.86 -8.54
CA ASP A 19 -0.91 12.94 -8.22
C ASP A 19 -0.54 11.89 -7.16
N PRO A 20 0.32 10.92 -7.48
CA PRO A 20 0.72 9.90 -6.50
C PRO A 20 1.52 10.45 -5.32
N GLU A 21 2.01 11.68 -5.39
CA GLU A 21 2.67 12.34 -4.26
C GLU A 21 1.67 13.02 -3.30
N HIS A 22 0.38 13.05 -3.63
CA HIS A 22 -0.66 13.56 -2.74
C HIS A 22 -1.02 12.53 -1.65
N TYR A 23 -1.11 12.94 -0.38
CA TYR A 23 -1.35 12.04 0.77
C TYR A 23 -2.72 11.31 0.75
N LEU A 24 -3.70 11.87 0.04
CA LEU A 24 -5.01 11.23 -0.23
C LEU A 24 -5.04 10.43 -1.55
N TRP A 25 -3.91 10.29 -2.25
CA TRP A 25 -3.88 9.47 -3.46
C TRP A 25 -3.88 7.98 -3.12
N ASP A 26 -4.67 7.22 -3.87
CA ASP A 26 -4.60 5.77 -3.98
C ASP A 26 -4.86 5.34 -5.43
N PHE A 27 -4.47 4.11 -5.74
CA PHE A 27 -4.63 3.56 -7.09
C PHE A 27 -6.09 3.16 -7.32
N HIS A 28 -6.73 3.66 -8.37
CA HIS A 28 -8.08 3.25 -8.75
C HIS A 28 -8.07 2.29 -9.94
N PHE A 29 -8.97 1.31 -9.92
CA PHE A 29 -9.28 0.45 -11.05
C PHE A 29 -10.77 0.10 -11.07
N GLY A 30 -11.43 0.25 -12.23
CA GLY A 30 -12.88 0.10 -12.33
C GLY A 30 -13.66 1.13 -11.52
N GLY A 31 -13.06 2.31 -11.28
CA GLY A 31 -13.63 3.36 -10.42
C GLY A 31 -13.55 3.09 -8.91
N GLU A 32 -12.98 1.96 -8.50
CA GLU A 32 -12.82 1.60 -7.08
C GLU A 32 -11.40 1.88 -6.61
N PRO A 33 -11.21 2.43 -5.40
CA PRO A 33 -9.90 2.56 -4.80
C PRO A 33 -9.36 1.18 -4.41
N ILE A 34 -8.12 0.90 -4.80
CA ILE A 34 -7.45 -0.37 -4.61
C ILE A 34 -6.18 -0.18 -3.78
N PHE A 35 -6.06 -0.96 -2.72
CA PHE A 35 -4.79 -1.17 -2.05
C PHE A 35 -4.08 -2.37 -2.67
N ALA A 36 -2.83 -2.20 -3.08
CA ALA A 36 -2.01 -3.32 -3.52
C ALA A 36 -0.92 -3.63 -2.52
N PHE A 37 -0.49 -4.89 -2.48
CA PHE A 37 0.68 -5.30 -1.73
C PHE A 37 1.45 -6.35 -2.51
N GLY A 38 2.78 -6.29 -2.41
CA GLY A 38 3.69 -7.24 -3.01
C GLY A 38 4.38 -8.14 -1.99
N ASN A 39 4.55 -9.40 -2.38
CA ASN A 39 5.34 -10.42 -1.71
C ASN A 39 6.28 -11.07 -2.71
N ALA A 40 7.50 -11.41 -2.29
CA ALA A 40 8.51 -11.94 -3.19
C ALA A 40 9.55 -12.80 -2.47
N PRO A 41 10.22 -13.73 -3.18
CA PRO A 41 11.30 -14.54 -2.62
C PRO A 41 12.53 -13.72 -2.20
N ALA A 42 12.62 -12.48 -2.73
CA ALA A 42 13.70 -11.54 -2.45
C ALA A 42 13.67 -11.00 -1.01
N TYR A 43 12.52 -11.02 -0.33
CA TYR A 43 12.46 -10.70 1.09
C TYR A 43 13.15 -11.81 1.90
N LYS A 44 14.26 -11.47 2.57
CA LYS A 44 15.02 -12.39 3.42
C LYS A 44 14.84 -12.06 4.90
N GLN A 45 14.76 -10.77 5.22
CA GLN A 45 14.58 -10.30 6.59
C GLN A 45 13.10 -10.17 6.95
N ARG A 46 12.27 -9.63 6.06
CA ARG A 46 10.80 -9.56 6.22
C ARG A 46 10.13 -10.86 5.83
N LYS A 47 10.24 -11.86 6.68
CA LYS A 47 9.69 -13.22 6.49
C LYS A 47 8.19 -13.22 6.16
N THR A 48 7.40 -12.33 6.76
CA THR A 48 5.96 -12.18 6.46
C THR A 48 5.67 -11.77 5.02
N ARG A 49 6.67 -11.26 4.29
CA ARG A 49 6.55 -10.83 2.89
C ARG A 49 7.16 -11.81 1.89
N ASN A 50 7.70 -12.93 2.35
CA ASN A 50 8.15 -14.02 1.51
C ASN A 50 7.14 -15.18 1.54
N LEU A 51 6.36 -15.33 0.47
CA LEU A 51 5.31 -16.35 0.36
C LEU A 51 5.74 -17.56 -0.50
N GLY A 52 7.04 -17.75 -0.73
CA GLY A 52 7.56 -18.86 -1.52
C GLY A 52 8.41 -18.40 -2.70
N HIS A 53 8.31 -19.09 -3.83
CA HIS A 53 9.24 -18.94 -4.97
C HIS A 53 8.76 -17.96 -6.05
N SER A 54 7.62 -17.30 -5.86
CA SER A 54 7.02 -16.43 -6.86
C SER A 54 6.79 -15.01 -6.33
N LEU A 55 6.81 -14.06 -7.25
CA LEU A 55 6.25 -12.73 -7.02
C LEU A 55 4.73 -12.86 -6.93
N ILE A 56 4.16 -12.38 -5.82
CA ILE A 56 2.72 -12.31 -5.61
C ILE A 56 2.35 -10.84 -5.43
N ILE A 57 1.34 -10.40 -6.17
CA ILE A 57 0.77 -9.06 -6.01
C ILE A 57 -0.72 -9.25 -5.71
N GLY A 58 -1.12 -8.86 -4.51
CA GLY A 58 -2.53 -8.79 -4.12
C GLY A 58 -3.12 -7.43 -4.48
N PHE A 59 -4.34 -7.42 -5.00
CA PHE A 59 -5.14 -6.22 -5.22
C PHE A 59 -6.42 -6.34 -4.40
N GLN A 60 -6.65 -5.36 -3.51
CA GLN A 60 -7.75 -5.38 -2.56
C GLN A 60 -8.54 -4.07 -2.65
N PRO A 61 -9.83 -4.11 -2.99
CA PRO A 61 -10.69 -2.94 -2.91
C PRO A 61 -10.68 -2.37 -1.48
N ARG A 62 -10.45 -1.07 -1.33
CA ARG A 62 -10.35 -0.46 0.01
C ARG A 62 -11.62 -0.59 0.84
N LYS A 63 -12.77 -0.81 0.20
CA LYS A 63 -14.06 -1.04 0.89
C LYS A 63 -14.02 -2.20 1.89
N ILE A 64 -13.10 -3.16 1.75
CA ILE A 64 -12.93 -4.24 2.74
C ILE A 64 -12.36 -3.74 4.09
N PHE A 65 -11.76 -2.55 4.12
CA PHE A 65 -11.21 -1.92 5.32
C PHE A 65 -12.20 -0.97 6.01
N ARG A 66 -13.43 -0.82 5.48
CA ARG A 66 -14.47 0.02 6.09
C ARG A 66 -14.79 -0.54 7.48
N GLY A 67 -14.73 0.31 8.52
CA GLY A 67 -14.84 -0.13 9.93
C GLY A 67 -13.54 -0.67 10.56
N LEU A 68 -12.42 -0.66 9.82
CA LEU A 68 -11.06 -0.96 10.28
C LEU A 68 -10.10 0.21 10.02
N GLU A 69 -10.67 1.41 10.00
CA GLU A 69 -10.00 2.64 9.64
C GLU A 69 -9.02 3.06 10.75
N GLY A 70 -7.90 3.68 10.37
CA GLY A 70 -6.83 4.04 11.31
C GLY A 70 -7.23 5.08 12.36
N THR A 71 -8.39 5.70 12.19
CA THR A 71 -8.97 6.74 13.05
C THR A 71 -10.02 6.18 14.02
N GLU A 72 -10.47 4.94 13.81
CA GLU A 72 -11.45 4.29 14.67
C GLU A 72 -10.75 3.41 15.72
N LYS A 73 -11.26 3.39 16.96
CA LYS A 73 -10.66 2.58 18.05
C LYS A 73 -10.47 1.11 17.66
N GLY A 74 -11.47 0.51 16.99
CA GLY A 74 -11.40 -0.87 16.52
C GLY A 74 -10.32 -1.09 15.46
N GLY A 75 -10.21 -0.17 14.49
CA GLY A 75 -9.18 -0.20 13.46
C GLY A 75 -7.76 0.02 14.02
N ILE A 76 -7.60 0.93 14.98
CA ILE A 76 -6.32 1.16 15.68
C ILE A 76 -5.86 -0.12 16.39
N MET A 77 -6.72 -0.69 17.25
CA MET A 77 -6.39 -1.90 18.00
C MET A 77 -6.08 -3.09 17.08
N SER A 78 -6.83 -3.24 15.99
CA SER A 78 -6.58 -4.30 15.00
C SER A 78 -5.20 -4.14 14.35
N ARG A 79 -4.87 -2.92 13.90
CA ARG A 79 -3.58 -2.60 13.28
C ARG A 79 -2.42 -2.80 14.24
N GLU A 80 -2.55 -2.37 15.50
CA GLU A 80 -1.53 -2.56 16.52
C GLU A 80 -1.25 -4.05 16.78
N LYS A 81 -2.31 -4.87 16.89
CA LYS A 81 -2.17 -6.32 17.05
C LYS A 81 -1.47 -6.97 15.86
N VAL A 82 -1.81 -6.56 14.63
CA VAL A 82 -1.12 -7.06 13.42
C VAL A 82 0.34 -6.63 13.42
N ARG A 83 0.64 -5.36 13.72
CA ARG A 83 2.01 -4.82 13.77
C ARG A 83 2.87 -5.57 14.78
N ALA A 84 2.38 -5.79 15.99
CA ALA A 84 3.11 -6.52 17.03
C ALA A 84 3.43 -7.97 16.62
N ARG A 85 2.49 -8.64 15.92
CA ARG A 85 2.72 -10.00 15.40
C ARG A 85 3.75 -10.02 14.27
N VAL A 86 3.66 -9.07 13.34
CA VAL A 86 4.61 -8.94 12.22
C VAL A 86 6.01 -8.66 12.74
N GLU A 87 6.17 -7.71 13.67
CA GLU A 87 7.46 -7.37 14.27
C GLU A 87 8.09 -8.56 14.99
N LYS A 88 7.30 -9.31 15.79
CA LYS A 88 7.76 -10.54 16.44
C LYS A 88 8.17 -11.62 15.44
N TRP A 89 7.47 -11.74 14.32
CA TRP A 89 7.76 -12.76 13.30
C TRP A 89 9.00 -12.41 12.48
N ASP A 90 9.07 -11.18 11.99
CA ASP A 90 10.15 -10.67 11.13
C ASP A 90 11.42 -10.37 11.93
N HIS A 91 11.32 -10.17 13.25
CA HIS A 91 12.42 -9.68 14.09
C HIS A 91 12.95 -8.33 13.56
N LEU A 92 12.05 -7.52 13.02
CA LEU A 92 12.31 -6.21 12.44
C LEU A 92 11.23 -5.23 12.90
N PRO A 93 11.59 -3.95 13.10
CA PRO A 93 10.59 -2.93 13.39
C PRO A 93 9.63 -2.74 12.20
N LYS A 94 8.50 -2.09 12.49
CA LYS A 94 7.60 -1.56 11.46
C LYS A 94 8.40 -0.75 10.44
N HIS A 95 8.24 -1.06 9.15
CA HIS A 95 8.86 -0.28 8.08
C HIS A 95 8.40 1.19 8.15
N PRO A 96 9.29 2.18 7.99
CA PRO A 96 8.94 3.60 8.13
C PRO A 96 7.84 4.07 7.16
N ASP A 97 7.79 3.49 5.95
CA ASP A 97 6.74 3.83 4.97
C ASP A 97 5.37 3.21 5.28
N ILE A 98 5.24 2.29 6.23
CA ILE A 98 3.95 1.70 6.61
C ILE A 98 3.21 2.65 7.56
N SER A 99 2.10 3.22 7.09
CA SER A 99 1.22 4.10 7.84
C SER A 99 -0.27 3.74 7.65
N HIS A 100 -1.15 4.69 7.89
CA HIS A 100 -2.56 4.65 7.57
C HIS A 100 -2.82 5.57 6.37
N PHE A 101 -3.89 5.29 5.64
CA PHE A 101 -4.25 6.11 4.49
C PHE A 101 -4.71 7.50 4.93
N GLY A 102 -4.30 8.50 4.16
CA GLY A 102 -4.55 9.91 4.48
C GLY A 102 -3.63 10.50 5.54
N ASP A 103 -2.58 9.79 5.96
CA ASP A 103 -1.51 10.37 6.77
C ASP A 103 -0.80 11.47 5.95
N PRO A 104 -0.86 12.75 6.38
CA PRO A 104 -0.27 13.87 5.63
C PRO A 104 1.25 13.77 5.44
N THR A 105 1.92 12.89 6.20
CA THR A 105 3.37 12.70 6.14
C THR A 105 3.80 11.50 5.30
N HIS A 106 2.84 10.76 4.71
CA HIS A 106 3.11 9.56 3.92
C HIS A 106 2.45 9.58 2.54
N ASN A 107 3.07 8.83 1.63
CA ASN A 107 2.52 8.54 0.31
C ASN A 107 2.08 7.08 0.25
N GLU A 108 0.84 6.84 -0.18
CA GLU A 108 0.24 5.50 -0.15
C GLU A 108 1.05 4.49 -0.98
N TRP A 109 1.57 4.91 -2.14
CA TRP A 109 2.30 4.03 -3.06
C TRP A 109 3.53 3.36 -2.44
N LYS A 110 4.18 4.00 -1.45
CA LYS A 110 5.36 3.45 -0.77
C LYS A 110 5.04 2.19 0.02
N GLN A 111 3.78 1.99 0.39
CA GLN A 111 3.32 0.82 1.16
C GLN A 111 3.12 -0.42 0.28
N PHE A 112 2.94 -0.23 -1.03
CA PHE A 112 2.61 -1.32 -1.94
C PHE A 112 3.74 -2.35 -2.03
N PHE A 113 4.99 -1.89 -1.99
CA PHE A 113 6.16 -2.76 -2.03
C PHE A 113 7.31 -2.14 -1.24
N ILE A 114 7.39 -2.44 0.05
CA ILE A 114 8.42 -1.92 0.96
C ILE A 114 9.77 -2.60 0.75
N GLY A 115 10.85 -1.98 1.23
CA GLY A 115 12.17 -2.62 1.24
C GLY A 115 12.23 -3.80 2.22
N ASP A 116 13.17 -4.72 1.97
CA ASP A 116 13.50 -5.78 2.93
C ASP A 116 14.30 -5.25 4.14
N ASP A 117 14.82 -4.02 4.04
CA ASP A 117 15.41 -3.30 5.16
C ASP A 117 14.35 -2.48 5.93
N SER A 118 14.79 -1.57 6.80
CA SER A 118 13.90 -0.63 7.52
C SER A 118 14.21 0.83 7.17
N LYS A 119 14.52 1.11 5.90
CA LYS A 119 14.81 2.47 5.42
C LYS A 119 13.65 3.00 4.57
N PRO A 120 13.35 4.31 4.63
CA PRO A 120 12.34 4.88 3.75
C PRO A 120 12.73 4.73 2.28
N ILE A 121 11.74 4.41 1.43
CA ILE A 121 11.88 4.43 -0.01
C ILE A 121 12.18 5.87 -0.46
N LYS A 122 13.20 5.99 -1.31
CA LYS A 122 13.62 7.24 -1.93
C LYS A 122 13.11 7.32 -3.37
N GLY A 123 13.05 8.54 -3.90
CA GLY A 123 12.56 8.81 -5.25
C GLY A 123 11.07 9.12 -5.28
N THR A 124 10.52 9.15 -6.49
CA THR A 124 9.12 9.46 -6.78
C THR A 124 8.36 8.21 -7.20
N CYS A 125 7.04 8.27 -7.13
CA CYS A 125 6.20 7.18 -7.60
C CYS A 125 6.46 6.89 -9.10
N PRO A 126 6.62 5.61 -9.50
CA PRO A 126 6.76 5.25 -10.91
C PRO A 126 5.42 5.27 -11.68
N PHE A 127 4.32 5.52 -10.98
CA PHE A 127 3.00 5.64 -11.59
C PHE A 127 2.82 7.01 -12.24
N HIS A 128 2.36 7.01 -13.48
CA HIS A 128 2.03 8.22 -14.22
C HIS A 128 0.55 8.19 -14.59
N HIS A 129 -0.19 9.21 -14.17
CA HIS A 129 -1.58 9.33 -14.54
C HIS A 129 -1.68 9.64 -16.05
N LYS A 130 -2.56 8.94 -16.79
CA LYS A 130 -2.92 9.29 -18.18
C LYS A 130 -3.18 10.79 -18.33
N GLY A 131 -2.57 11.42 -19.34
CA GLY A 131 -2.79 12.85 -19.63
C GLY A 131 -2.05 13.82 -18.72
N LYS A 132 -1.07 13.34 -17.93
CA LYS A 132 0.05 14.15 -17.42
C LYS A 132 1.29 13.88 -18.27
#